data_AF-A0A839QA32-F1
#
_entry.id   AF-A0A839QA32-F1
#
_cell.length_a   1.000
_cell.length_b   1.000
_cell.length_c   1.000
_cell.angle_alpha   90.00
_cell.angle_beta   90.00
_cell.angle_gamma   90.00
#
_symmetry.space_group_name_H-M   'P 1'
#
loop_
_entity.id
_entity.type
_entity.pdbx_description
1 polymer ?
#
loop_
_entity_poly.entity_id
_entity_poly.type
_entity_poly.pdbx_seq_one_letter_code
_entity_poly.pdbx_strand_id
1 'polypeptide(L)'
;MKGVYTALTTAAAIASSVSIVGLAPSANAQQNCFTDQVRRGIFGLQFLTRTMCDGPVLPDGSWMRHRLIGIPAHYRNASSSCTSGTYTSNCTYYEAGWVREQIYEEDFYPVRPETVLPDEPGHIG
;
A
#
# COMPACT_ATOMS: atom_id res chain seq x y z
N MET A 1 49.60 -33.28 57.88
CA MET A 1 48.91 -31.99 58.08
C MET A 1 47.78 -31.94 57.07
N LYS A 2 46.52 -31.85 57.52
CA LYS A 2 45.31 -31.86 56.69
C LYS A 2 45.10 -30.45 56.10
N GLY A 3 45.00 -30.34 54.78
CA GLY A 3 44.59 -29.11 54.10
C GLY A 3 43.26 -29.34 53.39
N VAL A 4 42.23 -28.66 53.85
CA VAL A 4 40.93 -28.51 53.19
C VAL A 4 40.90 -27.10 52.60
N TYR A 5 40.63 -26.95 51.30
CA TYR A 5 40.10 -25.70 50.73
C TYR A 5 39.18 -25.98 49.55
N THR A 6 38.22 -25.08 49.40
CA THR A 6 36.85 -25.25 48.95
C THR A 6 36.65 -24.94 47.45
N ALA A 7 35.50 -25.39 46.94
CA ALA A 7 34.98 -25.32 45.58
C ALA A 7 35.02 -23.95 44.88
N LEU A 8 35.12 -23.98 43.55
CA LEU A 8 34.53 -22.97 42.67
C LEU A 8 33.86 -23.67 41.48
N THR A 9 32.53 -23.76 41.52
CA THR A 9 31.67 -24.17 40.41
C THR A 9 31.30 -22.94 39.59
N THR A 10 31.81 -22.81 38.37
CA THR A 10 31.32 -21.80 37.41
C THR A 10 30.23 -22.42 36.55
N ALA A 11 28.97 -22.07 36.84
CA ALA A 11 27.84 -22.38 35.99
C ALA A 11 27.83 -21.41 34.78
N ALA A 12 28.06 -21.95 33.58
CA ALA A 12 27.88 -21.20 32.34
C ALA A 12 26.39 -21.13 32.00
N ALA A 13 25.76 -19.97 32.24
CA ALA A 13 24.40 -19.70 31.79
C ALA A 13 24.42 -19.34 30.29
N ILE A 14 23.92 -20.23 29.45
CA ILE A 14 23.76 -19.99 28.01
C ILE A 14 22.46 -19.20 27.85
N ALA A 15 22.57 -17.89 27.55
CA ALA A 15 21.43 -17.05 27.24
C ALA A 15 20.98 -17.31 25.80
N SER A 16 19.93 -18.11 25.63
CA SER A 16 19.30 -18.34 24.32
C SER A 16 18.35 -17.20 24.00
N SER A 17 18.76 -16.28 23.13
CA SER A 17 17.86 -15.27 22.55
C SER A 17 16.88 -15.93 21.58
N VAL A 18 15.61 -16.03 21.98
CA VAL A 18 14.53 -16.45 21.08
C VAL A 18 14.18 -15.27 20.17
N SER A 19 14.72 -15.27 18.97
CA SER A 19 14.29 -14.35 17.91
C SER A 19 12.92 -14.78 17.42
N ILE A 20 11.88 -14.06 17.83
CA ILE A 20 10.55 -14.19 17.24
C ILE A 20 10.67 -13.58 15.83
N VAL A 21 10.89 -14.41 14.83
CA VAL A 21 10.77 -14.02 13.43
C VAL A 21 9.28 -13.78 13.20
N GLY A 22 8.86 -12.53 13.33
CA GLY A 22 7.50 -12.11 13.02
C GLY A 22 7.16 -12.53 11.60
N LEU A 23 5.98 -13.10 11.43
CA LEU A 23 5.34 -13.30 10.14
C LEU A 23 5.20 -11.94 9.47
N ALA A 24 6.21 -11.54 8.70
CA ALA A 24 6.05 -10.44 7.77
C ALA A 24 4.97 -10.86 6.76
N PRO A 25 3.98 -10.01 6.46
CA PRO A 25 3.08 -10.29 5.35
C PRO A 25 3.91 -10.53 4.10
N SER A 26 3.52 -11.48 3.24
CA SER A 26 4.21 -11.65 1.96
C SER A 26 4.10 -10.34 1.21
N ALA A 27 5.20 -9.61 1.08
CA ALA A 27 5.33 -8.61 0.04
C ALA A 27 5.41 -9.41 -1.27
N ASN A 28 4.25 -9.78 -1.82
CA ASN A 28 4.17 -10.25 -3.19
C ASN A 28 4.50 -9.02 -4.05
N ALA A 29 5.79 -8.81 -4.33
CA ALA A 29 6.20 -7.98 -5.45
C ALA A 29 5.67 -8.70 -6.68
N GLN A 30 4.41 -8.42 -7.04
CA GLN A 30 3.71 -9.10 -8.10
C GLN A 30 4.51 -8.85 -9.38
N GLN A 31 5.18 -9.92 -9.80
CA GLN A 31 6.19 -9.87 -10.84
C GLN A 31 5.43 -9.54 -12.13
N ASN A 32 5.81 -8.41 -12.75
CA ASN A 32 5.19 -7.88 -13.97
C ASN A 32 3.85 -7.14 -13.79
N CYS A 33 3.77 -6.18 -12.85
CA CYS A 33 2.71 -5.17 -12.89
C CYS A 33 3.08 -3.96 -13.76
N PHE A 34 2.09 -3.40 -14.44
CA PHE A 34 2.19 -2.14 -15.17
C PHE A 34 1.64 -1.00 -14.31
N THR A 35 2.37 0.11 -14.24
CA THR A 35 1.93 1.31 -13.52
C THR A 35 1.96 2.52 -14.44
N ASP A 36 0.86 3.26 -14.48
CA ASP A 36 0.74 4.52 -15.20
C ASP A 36 0.00 5.60 -14.37
N GLN A 37 -0.13 6.79 -14.95
CA GLN A 37 -0.84 7.91 -14.35
C GLN A 37 -2.14 8.16 -15.11
N VAL A 38 -3.24 8.18 -14.38
CA VAL A 38 -4.57 8.43 -14.93
C VAL A 38 -5.17 9.69 -14.34
N ARG A 39 -6.02 10.35 -15.14
CA ARG A 39 -6.81 11.49 -14.65
C ARG A 39 -8.24 11.06 -14.35
N ARG A 40 -8.77 11.53 -13.23
CA ARG A 40 -10.14 11.31 -12.77
C ARG A 40 -10.73 12.59 -12.13
N GLY A 41 -11.98 12.50 -11.68
CA GLY A 41 -12.71 13.60 -11.06
C GLY A 41 -13.24 14.63 -12.05
N ILE A 42 -13.87 15.68 -11.52
CA ILE A 42 -14.44 16.77 -12.32
C ILE A 42 -13.31 17.46 -13.10
N PHE A 43 -13.46 17.54 -14.42
CA PHE A 43 -12.47 18.07 -15.39
C PHE A 43 -11.10 17.35 -15.41
N GLY A 44 -10.98 16.14 -14.86
CA GLY A 44 -9.71 15.39 -14.89
C GLY A 44 -8.60 16.04 -14.06
N LEU A 45 -8.97 16.82 -13.02
CA LEU A 45 -8.00 17.54 -12.18
C LEU A 45 -7.30 16.64 -11.15
N GLN A 46 -7.80 15.42 -10.93
CA GLN A 46 -7.19 14.49 -9.98
C GLN A 46 -6.19 13.60 -10.71
N PHE A 47 -4.93 13.70 -10.30
CA PHE A 47 -3.85 12.80 -10.74
C PHE A 47 -3.83 11.59 -9.82
N LEU A 48 -4.05 10.41 -10.39
CA LEU A 48 -4.06 9.15 -9.68
C LEU A 48 -3.04 8.21 -10.31
N THR A 49 -2.47 7.33 -9.50
CA THR A 49 -1.63 6.24 -9.97
C THR A 49 -2.52 5.04 -10.24
N ARG A 50 -2.44 4.46 -11.44
CA ARG A 50 -3.08 3.18 -11.74
C ARG A 50 -2.00 2.11 -11.83
N THR A 51 -2.21 1.02 -11.10
CA THR A 51 -1.37 -0.17 -11.12
C THR A 51 -2.23 -1.34 -11.56
N MET A 52 -1.78 -2.07 -12.58
CA MET A 52 -2.46 -3.23 -13.13
C MET A 52 -1.53 -4.42 -13.11
N CYS A 53 -2.06 -5.57 -12.74
CA CYS A 53 -1.33 -6.83 -12.73
C CYS A 53 -2.23 -7.91 -13.31
N ASP A 54 -1.69 -8.72 -14.20
CA ASP A 54 -2.45 -9.81 -14.81
C ASP A 54 -2.06 -11.15 -14.22
N GLY A 55 -3.05 -12.04 -14.11
CA GLY A 55 -2.85 -13.45 -13.86
C GLY A 55 -2.46 -14.20 -15.12
N PRO A 56 -2.23 -15.53 -15.03
CA PRO A 56 -1.90 -16.33 -16.20
C PRO A 56 -3.03 -16.32 -17.24
N VAL A 57 -2.65 -16.39 -18.52
CA VAL A 57 -3.60 -16.58 -19.62
C VAL A 57 -4.17 -18.00 -19.55
N LEU A 58 -5.49 -18.09 -19.47
CA LEU A 58 -6.25 -19.32 -19.47
C LEU A 58 -6.31 -19.94 -20.87
N PRO A 59 -6.66 -21.24 -21.00
CA PRO A 59 -6.74 -21.91 -22.30
C PRO A 59 -7.72 -21.28 -23.30
N ASP A 60 -8.71 -20.52 -22.82
CA ASP A 60 -9.66 -19.79 -23.66
C ASP A 60 -9.14 -18.41 -24.12
N GLY A 61 -7.90 -18.06 -23.77
CA GLY A 61 -7.23 -16.81 -24.08
C GLY A 61 -7.54 -15.66 -23.12
N SER A 62 -8.39 -15.87 -22.11
CA SER A 62 -8.71 -14.85 -21.11
C SER A 62 -7.71 -14.83 -19.96
N TRP A 63 -7.60 -13.72 -19.25
CA TRP A 63 -6.83 -13.63 -18.01
C TRP A 63 -7.59 -12.80 -16.97
N MET A 64 -7.25 -12.97 -15.70
CA MET A 64 -7.77 -12.11 -14.64
C MET A 64 -6.87 -10.89 -14.50
N ARG A 65 -7.45 -9.70 -14.55
CA ARG A 65 -6.78 -8.43 -14.28
C ARG A 65 -7.14 -7.92 -12.90
N HIS A 66 -6.13 -7.57 -12.13
CA HIS A 66 -6.25 -6.78 -10.91
C HIS A 66 -5.84 -5.35 -11.23
N ARG A 67 -6.76 -4.40 -11.08
CA ARG A 67 -6.53 -2.98 -11.30
C ARG A 67 -6.74 -2.22 -10.01
N LEU A 68 -5.73 -1.47 -9.60
CA LEU A 68 -5.76 -0.60 -8.44
C LEU A 68 -5.52 0.84 -8.90
N ILE A 69 -6.42 1.74 -8.55
CA ILE A 69 -6.25 3.18 -8.73
C ILE A 69 -6.05 3.78 -7.35
N GLY A 70 -4.91 4.44 -7.14
CA GLY A 70 -4.51 5.03 -5.87
C GLY A 70 -4.32 6.54 -5.98
N ILE A 71 -4.66 7.23 -4.89
CA ILE A 71 -4.23 8.61 -4.65
C ILE A 71 -2.81 8.53 -4.10
N PRO A 72 -1.79 9.06 -4.80
CA PRO A 72 -0.41 9.00 -4.33
C PRO A 72 -0.26 9.76 -3.01
N ALA A 73 0.74 9.37 -2.22
CA ALA A 73 1.10 10.09 -1.01
C ALA A 73 1.42 11.55 -1.35
N HIS A 74 0.82 12.49 -0.62
CA HIS A 74 0.97 13.91 -0.88
C HIS A 74 0.92 14.72 0.41
N TYR A 75 1.51 15.91 0.35
CA TYR A 75 1.40 16.87 1.43
C TYR A 75 0.12 17.69 1.27
N ARG A 76 -0.71 17.70 2.32
CA ARG A 76 -1.92 18.53 2.38
C ARG A 76 -1.58 19.80 3.14
N ASN A 77 -1.72 20.95 2.49
CA ASN A 77 -1.56 22.25 3.13
C ASN A 77 -2.66 22.51 4.17
N ALA A 78 -2.34 23.30 5.19
CA ALA A 78 -3.34 23.76 6.14
C ALA A 78 -4.39 24.60 5.42
N SER A 79 -5.65 24.45 5.81
CA SER A 79 -6.77 25.17 5.21
C SER A 79 -7.77 25.55 6.30
N SER A 80 -8.27 26.78 6.27
CA SER A 80 -9.43 27.19 7.06
C SER A 80 -10.62 27.48 6.13
N SER A 81 -11.81 27.12 6.59
CA SER A 81 -13.06 27.50 5.94
C SER A 81 -13.95 28.19 6.95
N CYS A 82 -14.38 29.40 6.63
CA CYS A 82 -15.24 30.20 7.49
C CYS A 82 -16.59 30.42 6.80
N THR A 83 -17.66 30.10 7.51
CA THR A 83 -19.02 30.41 7.12
C THR A 83 -19.55 31.51 8.02
N SER A 84 -20.08 32.57 7.44
CA SER A 84 -20.68 33.69 8.18
C SER A 84 -22.14 33.88 7.79
N GLY A 85 -22.96 34.23 8.78
CA GLY A 85 -24.36 34.64 8.62
C GLY A 85 -24.61 35.94 9.38
N THR A 86 -25.84 36.46 9.31
CA THR A 86 -26.21 37.79 9.83
C THR A 86 -25.86 38.01 11.31
N TYR A 87 -25.81 36.94 12.12
CA TYR A 87 -25.53 37.03 13.56
C TYR A 87 -24.47 36.03 14.06
N THR A 88 -23.84 35.25 13.18
CA THR A 88 -22.88 34.22 13.59
C THR A 88 -21.75 34.06 12.57
N SER A 89 -20.58 33.65 13.04
CA SER A 89 -19.49 33.19 12.19
C SER A 89 -18.91 31.92 12.79
N ASN A 90 -18.74 30.89 11.96
CA ASN A 90 -18.10 29.64 12.35
C ASN A 90 -16.94 29.36 11.40
N CYS A 91 -15.76 29.10 11.96
CA CYS A 91 -14.58 28.75 11.19
C CYS A 91 -14.12 27.35 11.57
N THR A 92 -13.89 26.51 10.58
CA THR A 92 -13.23 25.22 10.72
C THR A 92 -11.80 25.33 10.23
N TYR A 93 -10.84 24.88 11.05
CA TYR A 93 -9.44 24.81 10.69
C TYR A 93 -9.04 23.34 10.47
N TYR A 94 -8.32 23.08 9.38
CA TYR A 94 -7.74 21.79 9.07
C TYR A 94 -6.22 21.95 9.01
N GLU A 95 -5.51 21.17 9.82
CA GLU A 95 -4.05 21.21 9.90
C GLU A 95 -3.36 20.70 8.61
N ALA A 96 -2.11 21.11 8.45
CA ALA A 96 -1.25 20.61 7.39
C ALA A 96 -0.62 19.26 7.79
N GLY A 97 -0.39 18.38 6.83
CA GLY A 97 0.22 17.09 7.13
C GLY A 97 0.47 16.23 5.90
N TRP A 98 1.28 15.19 6.12
CA TRP A 98 1.48 14.14 5.13
C TRP A 98 0.29 13.20 5.11
N VAL A 99 -0.29 13.05 3.93
CA VAL A 99 -1.33 12.07 3.65
C VAL A 99 -0.66 10.88 2.99
N ARG A 100 -0.79 9.71 3.61
CA ARG A 100 -0.30 8.44 3.03
C ARG A 100 -1.07 8.11 1.75
N GLU A 101 -0.50 7.22 0.94
CA GLU A 101 -1.19 6.68 -0.23
C GLU A 101 -2.52 6.02 0.17
N GLN A 102 -3.55 6.25 -0.63
CA GLN A 102 -4.90 5.74 -0.41
C GLN A 102 -5.38 5.01 -1.66
N ILE A 103 -6.10 3.91 -1.46
CA ILE A 103 -6.80 3.21 -2.54
C ILE A 103 -8.06 3.99 -2.86
N TYR A 104 -8.22 4.37 -4.12
CA TYR A 104 -9.41 5.03 -4.64
C TYR A 104 -10.38 4.02 -5.25
N GLU A 105 -9.87 3.08 -6.04
CA GLU A 105 -10.64 2.04 -6.73
C GLU A 105 -9.81 0.77 -6.83
N GLU A 106 -10.44 -0.38 -6.66
CA GLU A 106 -9.80 -1.69 -6.79
C GLU A 106 -10.77 -2.67 -7.44
N ASP A 107 -10.37 -3.21 -8.59
CA ASP A 107 -11.19 -4.10 -9.40
C ASP A 107 -10.45 -5.39 -9.74
N PHE A 108 -11.22 -6.48 -9.81
CA PHE A 108 -10.78 -7.76 -10.36
C PHE A 108 -11.76 -8.20 -11.44
N TYR A 109 -11.29 -8.34 -12.67
CA TYR A 109 -12.16 -8.68 -13.79
C TYR A 109 -11.47 -9.55 -14.84
N PRO A 110 -12.21 -10.42 -15.53
CA PRO A 110 -11.68 -11.18 -16.66
C PRO A 110 -11.51 -10.24 -17.86
N VAL A 111 -10.39 -10.40 -18.56
CA VAL A 111 -10.06 -9.67 -19.78
C VAL A 111 -9.78 -10.67 -20.89
N ARG A 112 -10.23 -10.35 -22.09
CA ARG A 112 -9.93 -11.07 -23.32
C ARG A 112 -9.23 -10.13 -24.29
N PRO A 113 -8.41 -10.63 -25.23
CA PRO A 113 -7.74 -9.80 -26.22
C PRO A 113 -8.69 -8.84 -26.96
N GLU A 114 -9.90 -9.30 -27.26
CA GLU A 114 -10.95 -8.54 -27.94
C GLU A 114 -11.73 -7.57 -27.04
N THR A 115 -11.62 -7.68 -25.72
CA THR A 115 -12.33 -6.83 -24.75
C THR A 115 -11.39 -5.98 -23.89
N VAL A 116 -10.10 -5.92 -24.20
CA VAL A 116 -9.16 -5.01 -23.54
C VAL A 116 -9.66 -3.58 -23.74
N LEU A 117 -9.76 -2.82 -22.64
CA LEU A 117 -10.19 -1.43 -22.71
C LEU A 117 -9.18 -0.60 -23.52
N PRO A 118 -9.62 0.39 -24.32
CA PRO A 118 -8.72 1.15 -25.19
C PRO A 118 -7.59 1.88 -24.48
N ASP A 119 -7.78 2.22 -23.20
CA ASP A 119 -6.82 2.91 -22.35
C ASP A 119 -5.97 1.95 -21.50
N GLU A 120 -6.07 0.65 -21.74
CA GLU A 120 -5.34 -0.39 -21.01
C GLU A 120 -4.40 -1.16 -21.93
N PRO A 121 -3.27 -1.65 -21.39
CA PRO A 121 -2.40 -2.54 -22.12
C PRO A 121 -3.06 -3.90 -22.35
N GLY A 122 -2.53 -4.64 -23.33
CA GLY A 122 -2.75 -6.08 -23.45
C GLY A 122 -2.26 -6.85 -22.21
N HIS A 123 -2.20 -8.18 -22.31
CA HIS A 123 -1.80 -9.02 -21.17
C HIS A 123 -0.40 -8.64 -20.64
N ILE A 124 -0.30 -8.51 -19.32
CA ILE A 124 0.89 -8.08 -18.59
C ILE A 124 1.58 -9.30 -17.94
N GLY A 125 2.24 -10.14 -18.75
CA GLY A 125 3.24 -11.13 -18.26
C GLY A 125 2.83 -12.58 -18.21
#